data_AF-A0A415P555-F1
#
_entry.id   AF-A0A415P555-F1
#
_cell.length_a   1.000
_cell.length_b   1.000
_cell.length_c   1.000
_cell.angle_alpha   90.00
_cell.angle_beta   90.00
_cell.angle_gamma   90.00
#
_symmetry.space_group_name_H-M   'P 1'
#
loop_
_entity.id
_entity.type
_entity.pdbx_description
1 polymer ?
#
loop_
_entity_poly.entity_id
_entity_poly.type
_entity_poly.pdbx_seq_one_letter_code
_entity_poly.pdbx_strand_id
1 'polypeptide(L)'
;MDLQTILRSIRRADIDYDLIADGDRIAVGVSGGKDSMVLLSALHMYSKFKGKNFQVVGIHIKLGFPNMDFREVVSYCEQLGIEFHIIDSKVYEILQKHPDANGNIKCSLCSKFKKATVIEAAKQFNCHKVAFGHHSDDAVETLLMNAIFGGKLAVFLPKMYMSRTDITFIRPLIYAFEEDILTAQQKNNIPYVESTCPNDGFTQRQEMKDMLHEFYKKYPMARYNFQNMLSNEEQVELWHKTTARVAKRNHDKPMQILLEEQDLQLGQRGRHFFLIYSPKQLPDLRHHKKIPHSDADKLLSKQLTLHDYMESIKAELDL
;
A
#
# COMPACT_ATOMS: atom_id res chain seq x y z
N MET A 1 9.32 4.12 -28.16
CA MET A 1 9.92 3.65 -26.90
C MET A 1 9.92 2.11 -26.88
N ASP A 2 11.07 1.49 -26.63
CA ASP A 2 11.21 0.05 -26.37
C ASP A 2 10.97 -0.25 -24.89
N LEU A 3 9.69 -0.32 -24.49
CA LEU A 3 9.24 -0.64 -23.13
C LEU A 3 8.54 -2.01 -23.05
N GLN A 4 8.74 -2.88 -24.04
CA GLN A 4 7.91 -4.08 -24.21
C GLN A 4 7.92 -5.00 -22.98
N THR A 5 9.10 -5.27 -22.41
CA THR A 5 9.23 -6.11 -21.21
C THR A 5 8.48 -5.50 -20.01
N ILE A 6 8.62 -4.19 -19.81
CA ILE A 6 7.95 -3.47 -18.72
C ILE A 6 6.44 -3.43 -18.92
N LEU A 7 5.97 -3.14 -20.13
CA LEU A 7 4.55 -3.14 -20.48
C LEU A 7 3.91 -4.52 -20.32
N ARG A 8 4.65 -5.59 -20.65
CA ARG A 8 4.20 -6.97 -20.40
C ARG A 8 4.06 -7.25 -18.91
N SER A 9 5.02 -6.79 -18.09
CA SER A 9 4.97 -6.89 -16.64
C SER A 9 3.76 -6.14 -16.06
N ILE A 10 3.56 -4.88 -16.46
CA ILE A 10 2.41 -4.06 -16.03
C ILE A 10 1.10 -4.71 -16.44
N ARG A 11 0.96 -5.14 -17.70
CA ARG A 11 -0.27 -5.79 -18.19
C ARG A 11 -0.57 -7.07 -17.42
N ARG A 12 0.46 -7.88 -17.11
CA ARG A 12 0.29 -9.08 -16.30
C ARG A 12 -0.15 -8.73 -14.89
N ALA A 13 0.52 -7.79 -14.24
CA ALA A 13 0.17 -7.35 -12.89
C ALA A 13 -1.25 -6.78 -12.82
N ASP A 14 -1.65 -6.02 -13.83
CA ASP A 14 -3.00 -5.50 -13.96
C ASP A 14 -4.06 -6.59 -14.08
N ILE A 15 -3.83 -7.62 -14.88
CA ILE A 15 -4.74 -8.76 -15.04
C ILE A 15 -4.78 -9.59 -13.75
N ASP A 16 -3.63 -9.94 -13.18
CA ASP A 16 -3.53 -10.86 -12.05
C ASP A 16 -4.06 -10.24 -10.75
N TYR A 17 -4.01 -8.91 -10.60
CA TYR A 17 -4.36 -8.20 -9.36
C TYR A 17 -5.41 -7.10 -9.50
N ASP A 18 -6.03 -6.95 -10.68
CA ASP A 18 -7.04 -5.93 -10.98
C ASP A 18 -6.55 -4.51 -10.58
N LEU A 19 -5.37 -4.11 -11.08
CA LEU A 19 -4.73 -2.88 -10.63
C LEU A 19 -5.44 -1.63 -11.14
N ILE A 20 -5.92 -1.66 -12.39
CA ILE A 20 -6.42 -0.50 -13.15
C ILE A 20 -7.84 -0.78 -13.66
N ALA A 21 -8.78 0.05 -13.23
CA ALA A 21 -10.17 0.04 -13.64
C ALA A 21 -10.44 1.17 -14.66
N ASP A 22 -11.55 1.04 -15.38
CA ASP A 22 -11.98 2.06 -16.34
C ASP A 22 -12.31 3.39 -15.64
N GLY A 23 -11.89 4.50 -16.24
CA GLY A 23 -12.03 5.84 -15.68
C GLY A 23 -11.04 6.17 -14.56
N ASP A 24 -10.09 5.29 -14.24
CA ASP A 24 -9.11 5.55 -13.19
C ASP A 24 -8.27 6.82 -13.47
N ARG A 25 -8.02 7.62 -12.42
CA ARG A 25 -6.96 8.63 -12.42
C ARG A 25 -5.89 8.22 -11.42
N ILE A 26 -4.71 7.90 -11.92
CA ILE A 26 -3.64 7.25 -11.15
C ILE A 26 -2.49 8.25 -10.95
N ALA A 27 -2.19 8.57 -9.70
CA ALA A 27 -0.98 9.30 -9.34
C ALA A 27 0.22 8.35 -9.32
N VAL A 28 1.31 8.68 -9.98
CA VAL A 28 2.59 7.97 -9.86
C VAL A 28 3.47 8.78 -8.92
N GLY A 29 3.85 8.19 -7.79
CA GLY A 29 4.80 8.82 -6.87
C GLY A 29 6.22 8.78 -7.45
N VAL A 30 6.70 9.92 -7.95
CA VAL A 30 8.01 10.05 -8.57
C VAL A 30 9.05 10.43 -7.52
N SER A 31 9.94 9.50 -7.19
CA SER A 31 11.07 9.77 -6.28
C SER A 31 12.19 10.56 -6.96
N GLY A 32 12.20 10.58 -8.30
CA GLY A 32 13.31 11.04 -9.12
C GLY A 32 14.12 9.89 -9.69
N GLY A 33 14.15 8.72 -9.03
CA GLY A 33 14.94 7.57 -9.49
C GLY A 33 14.36 6.85 -10.72
N LYS A 34 15.22 6.04 -11.35
CA LYS A 34 14.95 5.28 -12.58
C LYS A 34 13.63 4.50 -12.55
N ASP A 35 13.34 3.82 -11.45
CA ASP A 35 12.18 2.91 -11.35
C ASP A 35 10.87 3.69 -11.41
N SER A 36 10.82 4.84 -10.73
CA SER A 36 9.62 5.70 -10.72
C SER A 36 9.37 6.40 -12.06
N MET A 37 10.45 6.77 -12.77
CA MET A 37 10.36 7.38 -14.10
C MET A 37 9.96 6.36 -15.16
N VAL A 38 10.54 5.15 -15.13
CA VAL A 38 10.13 4.05 -16.02
C VAL A 38 8.67 3.67 -15.77
N LEU A 39 8.23 3.61 -14.50
CA LEU A 39 6.82 3.36 -14.17
C LEU A 39 5.90 4.43 -14.79
N LEU A 40 6.24 5.71 -14.61
CA LEU A 40 5.44 6.83 -15.14
C LEU A 40 5.30 6.73 -16.67
N SER A 41 6.42 6.59 -17.38
CA SER A 41 6.44 6.49 -18.83
C SER A 41 5.69 5.26 -19.33
N ALA A 42 5.88 4.11 -18.68
CA ALA A 42 5.24 2.86 -19.09
C ALA A 42 3.74 2.86 -18.81
N LEU A 43 3.28 3.38 -17.67
CA LEU A 43 1.84 3.53 -17.39
C LEU A 43 1.19 4.54 -18.34
N HIS A 44 1.87 5.65 -18.65
CA HIS A 44 1.36 6.60 -19.63
C HIS A 44 1.19 5.93 -21.00
N MET A 45 2.20 5.19 -21.47
CA MET A 45 2.09 4.44 -22.72
C MET A 45 0.98 3.37 -22.66
N TYR A 46 0.86 2.67 -21.54
CA TYR A 46 -0.19 1.66 -21.33
C TYR A 46 -1.60 2.28 -21.35
N SER A 47 -1.77 3.52 -20.87
CA SER A 47 -3.04 4.26 -20.95
C SER A 47 -3.50 4.55 -22.37
N LYS A 48 -2.60 4.50 -23.35
CA LYS A 48 -2.92 4.70 -24.77
C LYS A 48 -3.30 3.41 -25.49
N PHE A 49 -3.25 2.26 -24.82
CA PHE A 49 -3.60 0.99 -25.45
C PHE A 49 -5.10 0.89 -25.70
N LYS A 50 -5.50 0.21 -26.78
CA LYS A 50 -6.92 0.01 -27.11
C LYS A 50 -7.63 -0.72 -25.95
N GLY A 51 -8.77 -0.18 -25.52
CA GLY A 51 -9.56 -0.74 -24.41
C GLY A 51 -9.04 -0.38 -23.03
N LYS A 52 -8.03 0.48 -22.92
CA LYS A 52 -7.62 1.12 -21.67
C LYS A 52 -8.09 2.56 -21.66
N ASN A 53 -8.88 2.92 -20.67
CA ASN A 53 -9.33 4.28 -20.45
C ASN A 53 -9.07 4.64 -18.98
N PHE A 54 -7.86 5.18 -18.76
CA PHE A 54 -7.42 5.71 -17.49
C PHE A 54 -6.41 6.83 -17.75
N GLN A 55 -6.14 7.64 -16.74
CA GLN A 55 -5.20 8.75 -16.80
C GLN A 55 -4.07 8.56 -15.79
N VAL A 56 -2.91 9.11 -16.12
CA VAL A 56 -1.71 9.02 -15.30
C VAL A 56 -1.18 10.42 -15.03
N VAL A 57 -0.90 10.70 -13.76
CA VAL A 57 -0.35 11.97 -13.29
C VAL A 57 0.92 11.68 -12.50
N GLY A 58 2.05 12.25 -12.90
CA GLY A 58 3.28 12.17 -12.11
C GLY A 58 3.27 13.19 -10.98
N ILE A 59 3.63 12.76 -9.76
CA ILE A 59 3.72 13.64 -8.59
C ILE A 59 5.08 13.44 -7.93
N HIS A 60 5.90 14.49 -7.92
CA HIS A 60 7.11 14.53 -7.11
C HIS A 60 6.88 15.37 -5.85
N ILE A 61 7.32 14.85 -4.70
CA ILE A 61 7.31 15.58 -3.44
C ILE A 61 8.72 16.08 -3.17
N LYS A 62 8.92 17.40 -3.21
CA LYS A 62 10.16 18.02 -2.78
C LYS A 62 10.31 17.83 -1.29
N LEU A 63 11.25 16.96 -0.91
CA LEU A 63 11.55 16.73 0.48
C LEU A 63 12.29 17.92 1.06
N GLY A 64 13.12 18.61 0.28
CA GLY A 64 14.00 19.69 0.74
C GLY A 64 15.47 19.29 0.83
N PHE A 65 15.86 18.13 0.28
CA PHE A 65 17.27 17.82 0.09
C PHE A 65 17.88 18.77 -0.95
N PRO A 66 19.07 19.34 -0.70
CA PRO A 66 19.71 20.25 -1.65
C PRO A 66 20.08 19.53 -2.95
N ASN A 67 20.10 20.28 -4.05
CA ASN A 67 20.68 19.92 -5.36
C ASN A 67 19.97 18.82 -6.18
N MET A 68 18.71 18.49 -5.91
CA MET A 68 17.92 17.68 -6.86
C MET A 68 17.37 18.56 -7.99
N ASP A 69 17.82 18.33 -9.22
CA ASP A 69 17.37 19.07 -10.41
C ASP A 69 16.39 18.23 -11.25
N PHE A 70 15.16 18.70 -11.37
CA PHE A 70 14.09 18.03 -12.10
C PHE A 70 13.83 18.62 -13.51
N ARG A 71 14.64 19.58 -13.99
CA ARG A 71 14.40 20.25 -15.27
C ARG A 71 14.27 19.28 -16.44
N GLU A 72 15.15 18.28 -16.52
CA GLU A 72 15.09 17.26 -17.58
C GLU A 72 13.86 16.37 -17.46
N VAL A 73 13.46 16.00 -16.24
CA VAL A 73 12.24 15.21 -15.97
C VAL A 73 10.99 15.99 -16.39
N VAL A 74 10.91 17.28 -16.07
CA VAL A 74 9.80 18.15 -16.48
C VAL A 74 9.74 18.26 -18.00
N SER A 75 10.85 18.59 -18.65
CA SER A 75 10.91 18.70 -20.11
C SER A 75 10.52 17.38 -20.80
N TYR A 76 10.93 16.24 -20.25
CA TYR A 76 10.57 14.93 -20.77
C TYR A 76 9.07 14.65 -20.63
N CYS A 77 8.47 14.98 -19.49
CA CYS A 77 7.03 14.82 -19.28
C CYS A 77 6.22 15.73 -20.23
N GLU A 78 6.63 16.98 -20.40
CA GLU A 78 6.00 17.93 -21.34
C GLU A 78 6.05 17.42 -22.78
N GLN A 79 7.20 16.94 -23.24
CA GLN A 79 7.38 16.37 -24.59
C GLN A 79 6.45 15.18 -24.86
N LEU A 80 6.15 14.38 -23.83
CA LEU A 80 5.26 13.22 -23.93
C LEU A 80 3.80 13.54 -23.63
N GLY A 81 3.47 14.76 -23.23
CA GLY A 81 2.12 15.12 -22.77
C GLY A 81 1.72 14.38 -21.49
N ILE A 82 2.68 14.11 -20.61
CA ILE A 82 2.46 13.56 -19.28
C ILE A 82 2.25 14.72 -18.31
N GLU A 83 1.10 14.73 -17.64
CA GLU A 83 0.85 15.67 -16.55
C GLU A 83 1.79 15.37 -15.38
N PHE A 84 2.60 16.35 -14.98
CA PHE A 84 3.61 16.19 -13.95
C PHE A 84 3.63 17.37 -13.00
N HIS A 85 3.53 17.11 -11.70
CA HIS A 85 3.49 18.14 -10.66
C HIS A 85 4.61 17.97 -9.66
N ILE A 86 5.25 19.08 -9.30
CA ILE A 86 6.25 19.14 -8.24
C ILE A 86 5.62 19.87 -7.05
N ILE A 87 5.44 19.16 -5.94
CA ILE A 87 4.78 19.68 -4.75
C ILE A 87 5.81 19.96 -3.66
N ASP A 88 5.84 21.19 -3.16
CA ASP A 88 6.64 21.58 -2.01
C ASP A 88 6.11 20.91 -0.74
N SER A 89 7.00 20.41 0.12
CA SER A 89 6.61 19.80 1.39
C SER A 89 7.50 20.25 2.54
N LYS A 90 6.95 20.22 3.76
CA LYS A 90 7.69 20.49 5.00
C LYS A 90 8.32 19.24 5.59
N VAL A 91 8.41 18.14 4.82
CA VAL A 91 8.81 16.83 5.34
C VAL A 91 10.23 16.86 5.89
N TYR A 92 11.19 17.45 5.21
CA TYR A 92 12.58 17.49 5.69
C TYR A 92 12.74 18.33 6.97
N GLU A 93 12.09 19.49 7.06
CA GLU A 93 12.09 20.31 8.28
C GLU A 93 11.57 19.52 9.50
N ILE A 94 10.53 18.69 9.30
CA ILE A 94 9.97 17.84 10.35
C ILE A 94 10.95 16.69 10.67
N LEU A 95 11.57 16.08 9.66
CA LEU A 95 12.52 14.99 9.86
C LEU A 95 13.76 15.43 10.64
N GLN A 96 14.27 16.63 10.37
CA GLN A 96 15.41 17.21 11.12
C GLN A 96 15.09 17.42 12.60
N LYS A 97 13.84 17.69 12.97
CA LYS A 97 13.41 17.85 14.37
C LYS A 97 13.27 16.53 15.13
N HIS A 98 13.32 15.38 14.44
CA HIS A 98 13.12 14.06 15.03
C HIS A 98 14.21 13.04 14.62
N PRO A 99 15.49 13.33 14.86
CA PRO A 99 16.58 12.43 14.50
C PRO A 99 16.53 11.13 15.31
N ASP A 100 17.28 10.12 14.84
CA ASP A 100 17.59 8.93 15.64
C ASP A 100 18.65 9.20 16.71
N ALA A 101 19.01 8.15 17.44
CA ALA A 101 19.98 8.23 18.53
C ALA A 101 21.37 8.73 18.06
N ASN A 102 21.67 8.61 16.78
CA ASN A 102 22.94 9.00 16.17
C ASN A 102 22.82 10.34 15.41
N GLY A 103 21.69 11.04 15.50
CA GLY A 103 21.48 12.31 14.80
C GLY A 103 21.00 12.17 13.35
N ASN A 104 20.77 10.95 12.85
CA ASN A 104 20.41 10.71 11.45
C ASN A 104 18.90 10.75 11.21
N ILE A 105 18.51 10.95 9.95
CA ILE A 105 17.11 10.90 9.53
C ILE A 105 16.58 9.47 9.69
N LYS A 106 15.51 9.29 10.46
CA LYS A 106 14.80 8.02 10.57
C LYS A 106 14.13 7.65 9.24
N CYS A 107 14.68 6.67 8.52
CA CYS A 107 14.09 6.16 7.26
C CYS A 107 12.63 5.71 7.40
N SER A 108 12.28 5.11 8.55
CA SER A 108 10.89 4.69 8.84
C SER A 108 9.93 5.87 8.96
N LEU A 109 10.38 6.99 9.53
CA LEU A 109 9.58 8.21 9.68
C LEU A 109 9.48 8.96 8.34
N CYS A 110 10.61 9.08 7.62
CA CYS A 110 10.64 9.64 6.26
C CYS A 110 9.67 8.92 5.33
N SER A 111 9.68 7.59 5.36
CA SER A 111 8.76 6.78 4.53
C SER A 111 7.28 7.00 4.85
N LYS A 112 6.94 7.23 6.13
CA LYS A 112 5.56 7.54 6.54
C LYS A 112 5.11 8.91 6.04
N PHE A 113 5.95 9.93 6.23
CA PHE A 113 5.63 11.29 5.77
C PHE A 113 5.56 11.40 4.25
N LYS A 114 6.48 10.74 3.52
CA LYS A 114 6.41 10.64 2.05
C LYS A 114 5.07 10.09 1.59
N LYS A 115 4.64 8.97 2.16
CA LYS A 115 3.35 8.36 1.82
C LYS A 115 2.17 9.27 2.13
N ALA A 116 2.16 9.92 3.30
CA ALA A 116 1.09 10.84 3.68
C ALA A 116 1.00 12.03 2.71
N THR A 117 2.15 12.62 2.35
CA THR A 117 2.20 13.78 1.45
C THR A 117 1.80 13.41 0.01
N VAL A 118 2.21 12.23 -0.48
CA VAL A 118 1.80 11.74 -1.81
C VAL A 118 0.29 11.47 -1.84
N ILE A 119 -0.29 10.91 -0.78
CA ILE A 119 -1.75 10.71 -0.67
C ILE A 119 -2.49 12.05 -0.76
N GLU A 120 -2.03 13.05 -0.01
CA GLU A 120 -2.64 14.37 0.01
C GLU A 120 -2.58 15.04 -1.38
N ALA A 121 -1.41 15.02 -2.01
CA ALA A 121 -1.23 15.54 -3.37
C ALA A 121 -2.09 14.77 -4.38
N ALA A 122 -2.13 13.44 -4.32
CA ALA A 122 -2.96 12.62 -5.20
C ALA A 122 -4.45 13.03 -5.13
N LYS A 123 -4.96 13.31 -3.92
CA LYS A 123 -6.33 13.79 -3.74
C LYS A 123 -6.59 15.16 -4.34
N GLN A 124 -5.64 16.09 -4.24
CA GLN A 124 -5.74 17.42 -4.88
C GLN A 124 -5.92 17.30 -6.40
N PHE A 125 -5.34 16.25 -6.98
CA PHE A 125 -5.47 15.91 -8.39
C PHE A 125 -6.57 14.85 -8.64
N ASN A 126 -7.56 14.67 -7.76
CA ASN A 126 -8.67 13.72 -7.97
C ASN A 126 -8.22 12.29 -8.32
N CYS A 127 -7.04 11.86 -7.86
CA CYS A 127 -6.56 10.51 -8.03
C CYS A 127 -6.99 9.65 -6.85
N HIS A 128 -7.72 8.57 -7.10
CA HIS A 128 -8.08 7.56 -6.10
C HIS A 128 -7.08 6.40 -6.02
N LYS A 129 -6.09 6.38 -6.91
CA LYS A 129 -5.00 5.40 -6.92
C LYS A 129 -3.63 6.07 -6.90
N VAL A 130 -2.70 5.45 -6.15
CA VAL A 130 -1.28 5.83 -6.16
C VAL A 130 -0.43 4.63 -6.56
N ALA A 131 0.30 4.76 -7.65
CA ALA A 131 1.26 3.78 -8.14
C ALA A 131 2.67 4.07 -7.61
N PHE A 132 3.36 3.02 -7.18
CA PHE A 132 4.75 3.08 -6.74
C PHE A 132 5.64 2.18 -7.59
N GLY A 133 6.87 2.62 -7.87
CA GLY A 133 7.87 1.92 -8.68
C GLY A 133 8.51 0.70 -8.00
N HIS A 134 7.84 0.07 -7.04
CA HIS A 134 8.37 -1.13 -6.39
C HIS A 134 8.32 -2.32 -7.36
N HIS A 135 9.43 -3.04 -7.47
CA HIS A 135 9.59 -4.15 -8.40
C HIS A 135 9.80 -5.50 -7.72
N SER A 136 10.10 -6.55 -8.50
CA SER A 136 10.24 -7.93 -8.00
C SER A 136 11.37 -8.06 -6.98
N ASP A 137 12.54 -7.50 -7.28
CA ASP A 137 13.69 -7.55 -6.37
C ASP A 137 13.39 -6.85 -5.03
N ASP A 138 12.73 -5.67 -5.04
CA ASP A 138 12.27 -5.00 -3.81
C ASP A 138 11.38 -5.90 -2.93
N ALA A 139 10.52 -6.70 -3.55
CA ALA A 139 9.60 -7.59 -2.86
C ALA A 139 10.37 -8.71 -2.16
N VAL A 140 11.34 -9.32 -2.84
CA VAL A 140 12.21 -10.37 -2.28
C VAL A 140 13.11 -9.82 -1.17
N GLU A 141 13.75 -8.66 -1.38
CA GLU A 141 14.52 -7.96 -0.36
C GLU A 141 13.67 -7.70 0.89
N THR A 142 12.46 -7.18 0.70
CA THR A 142 11.53 -6.88 1.80
C THR A 142 11.11 -8.16 2.55
N LEU A 143 10.87 -9.25 1.83
CA LEU A 143 10.55 -10.55 2.44
C LEU A 143 11.71 -11.03 3.31
N LEU A 144 12.94 -11.00 2.81
CA LEU A 144 14.12 -11.45 3.55
C LEU A 144 14.42 -10.55 4.75
N MET A 145 14.30 -9.23 4.61
CA MET A 145 14.42 -8.31 5.74
C MET A 145 13.40 -8.64 6.83
N ASN A 146 12.13 -8.90 6.46
CA ASN A 146 11.08 -9.26 7.42
C ASN A 146 11.34 -10.64 8.06
N ALA A 147 11.89 -11.59 7.32
CA ALA A 147 12.24 -12.91 7.85
C ALA A 147 13.40 -12.82 8.85
N ILE A 148 14.50 -12.17 8.45
CA ILE A 148 15.75 -12.09 9.23
C ILE A 148 15.58 -11.21 10.47
N PHE A 149 15.07 -9.99 10.30
CA PHE A 149 15.01 -9.01 11.40
C PHE A 149 13.67 -9.01 12.14
N GLY A 150 12.63 -9.56 11.52
CA GLY A 150 11.26 -9.51 12.04
C GLY A 150 10.66 -10.86 12.42
N GLY A 151 11.27 -11.99 12.03
CA GLY A 151 10.71 -13.33 12.19
C GLY A 151 9.36 -13.50 11.48
N LYS A 152 9.15 -12.82 10.35
CA LYS A 152 7.87 -12.77 9.63
C LYS A 152 8.05 -13.07 8.15
N LEU A 153 7.21 -13.95 7.62
CA LEU A 153 7.03 -14.11 6.17
C LEU A 153 5.97 -13.10 5.71
N ALA A 154 6.44 -11.91 5.32
CA ALA A 154 5.57 -10.82 4.89
C ALA A 154 6.26 -9.96 3.84
N VAL A 155 5.47 -9.46 2.90
CA VAL A 155 5.89 -8.52 1.85
C VAL A 155 4.78 -7.52 1.60
N PHE A 156 5.07 -6.40 0.93
CA PHE A 156 4.02 -5.51 0.46
C PHE A 156 3.17 -6.17 -0.63
N LEU A 157 1.90 -5.79 -0.72
CA LEU A 157 0.98 -6.36 -1.70
C LEU A 157 0.97 -5.57 -3.03
N PRO A 158 0.66 -6.21 -4.18
CA PRO A 158 0.51 -5.52 -5.46
C PRO A 158 -0.59 -4.46 -5.44
N LYS A 159 -1.71 -4.73 -4.76
CA LYS A 159 -2.86 -3.84 -4.55
C LYS A 159 -3.17 -3.74 -3.06
N MET A 160 -3.39 -2.54 -2.54
CA MET A 160 -3.70 -2.32 -1.13
C MET A 160 -4.62 -1.11 -0.96
N TYR A 161 -5.87 -1.35 -0.52
CA TYR A 161 -6.82 -0.29 -0.21
C TYR A 161 -6.54 0.33 1.18
N MET A 162 -6.42 1.65 1.24
CA MET A 162 -6.21 2.41 2.47
C MET A 162 -7.51 3.09 2.90
N SER A 163 -8.32 2.38 3.68
CA SER A 163 -9.66 2.85 4.11
C SER A 163 -9.66 4.21 4.82
N ARG A 164 -8.63 4.53 5.61
CA ARG A 164 -8.53 5.82 6.32
C ARG A 164 -8.38 7.02 5.40
N THR A 165 -7.81 6.81 4.22
CA THR A 165 -7.55 7.88 3.25
C THR A 165 -8.36 7.70 1.98
N ASP A 166 -9.11 6.62 1.84
CA ASP A 166 -9.85 6.25 0.63
C ASP A 166 -8.98 6.31 -0.64
N ILE A 167 -7.78 5.74 -0.54
CA ILE A 167 -6.82 5.64 -1.65
C ILE A 167 -6.40 4.19 -1.81
N THR A 168 -6.30 3.72 -3.05
CA THR A 168 -5.72 2.41 -3.35
C THR A 168 -4.27 2.55 -3.80
N PHE A 169 -3.37 1.85 -3.13
CA PHE A 169 -1.98 1.71 -3.57
C PHE A 169 -1.85 0.56 -4.56
N ILE A 170 -1.14 0.81 -5.65
CA ILE A 170 -0.83 -0.20 -6.66
C ILE A 170 0.68 -0.26 -6.95
N ARG A 171 1.17 -1.42 -7.36
CA ARG A 171 2.57 -1.67 -7.72
C ARG A 171 2.66 -2.40 -9.06
N PRO A 172 2.55 -1.67 -10.19
CA PRO A 172 2.47 -2.30 -11.50
C PRO A 172 3.75 -3.00 -11.95
N LEU A 173 4.91 -2.69 -11.34
CA LEU A 173 6.20 -3.29 -11.67
C LEU A 173 6.49 -4.59 -10.89
N ILE A 174 5.52 -5.18 -10.19
CA ILE A 174 5.77 -6.33 -9.29
C ILE A 174 6.41 -7.55 -10.00
N TYR A 175 6.18 -7.69 -11.31
CA TYR A 175 6.79 -8.76 -12.11
C TYR A 175 8.08 -8.34 -12.82
N ALA A 176 8.45 -7.06 -12.82
CA ALA A 176 9.67 -6.56 -13.46
C ALA A 176 10.87 -6.77 -12.54
N PHE A 177 12.00 -7.10 -13.13
CA PHE A 177 13.28 -7.11 -12.44
C PHE A 177 13.99 -5.76 -12.60
N GLU A 178 14.87 -5.42 -11.66
CA GLU A 178 15.62 -4.16 -11.72
C GLU A 178 16.45 -4.02 -13.01
N GLU A 179 17.00 -5.13 -13.53
CA GLU A 179 17.74 -5.15 -14.80
C GLU A 179 16.86 -4.82 -16.00
N ASP A 180 15.60 -5.28 -16.01
CA ASP A 180 14.63 -4.93 -17.06
C ASP A 180 14.31 -3.44 -17.03
N ILE A 181 14.18 -2.88 -15.82
CA ILE A 181 13.91 -1.45 -15.60
C ILE A 181 15.11 -0.62 -16.05
N LEU A 182 16.33 -1.01 -15.70
CA LEU A 182 17.55 -0.34 -16.13
C LEU A 182 17.70 -0.38 -17.65
N THR A 183 17.49 -1.55 -18.27
CA THR A 183 17.53 -1.71 -19.73
C THR A 183 16.48 -0.83 -20.40
N ALA A 184 15.26 -0.81 -19.88
CA ALA A 184 14.18 0.03 -20.37
C ALA A 184 14.51 1.53 -20.22
N GLN A 185 15.08 1.94 -19.09
CA GLN A 185 15.51 3.32 -18.86
C GLN A 185 16.55 3.74 -19.91
N GLN A 186 17.62 2.94 -20.08
CA GLN A 186 18.74 3.23 -20.97
C GLN A 186 18.31 3.29 -22.44
N LYS A 187 17.60 2.27 -22.92
CA LYS A 187 17.17 2.20 -24.33
C LYS A 187 16.24 3.34 -24.75
N ASN A 188 15.53 3.92 -23.80
CA ASN A 188 14.56 4.98 -24.06
C ASN A 188 15.06 6.37 -23.63
N ASN A 189 16.29 6.47 -23.13
CA ASN A 189 16.87 7.69 -22.59
C ASN A 189 15.92 8.39 -21.61
N ILE A 190 15.29 7.62 -20.72
CA ILE A 190 14.36 8.17 -19.72
C ILE A 190 15.20 8.90 -18.67
N PRO A 191 15.03 10.22 -18.48
CA PRO A 191 15.81 10.96 -17.51
C PRO A 191 15.40 10.57 -16.09
N TYR A 192 16.34 10.61 -15.17
CA TYR A 192 16.12 10.40 -13.75
C TYR A 192 17.07 11.29 -12.95
N VAL A 193 16.71 11.58 -11.72
CA VAL A 193 17.48 12.38 -10.78
C VAL A 193 18.13 11.43 -9.78
N GLU A 194 19.45 11.52 -9.65
CA GLU A 194 20.18 10.78 -8.63
C GLU A 194 19.74 11.21 -7.23
N SER A 195 19.62 10.23 -6.34
CA SER A 195 19.18 10.45 -4.97
C SER A 195 20.29 11.15 -4.17
N THR A 196 19.96 12.26 -3.52
CA THR A 196 20.86 12.98 -2.60
C THR A 196 20.63 12.55 -1.13
N CYS A 197 19.96 11.42 -0.91
CA CYS A 197 19.65 10.94 0.42
C CYS A 197 20.93 10.48 1.14
N PRO A 198 21.23 10.98 2.35
CA PRO A 198 22.46 10.61 3.07
C PRO A 198 22.50 9.14 3.51
N ASN A 199 21.34 8.50 3.62
CA ASN A 199 21.23 7.09 3.99
C ASN A 199 21.24 6.16 2.77
N ASP A 200 21.35 6.69 1.55
CA ASP A 200 21.37 5.86 0.36
C ASP A 200 22.62 4.96 0.33
N GLY A 201 22.47 3.70 -0.07
CA GLY A 201 23.56 2.71 -0.05
C GLY A 201 24.00 2.19 1.34
N PHE A 202 23.60 2.81 2.45
CA PHE A 202 23.98 2.40 3.81
C PHE A 202 22.78 1.88 4.61
N THR A 203 22.03 0.94 4.03
CA THR A 203 20.83 0.38 4.66
C THR A 203 20.83 -1.14 4.65
N GLN A 204 20.08 -1.73 5.57
CA GLN A 204 19.77 -3.17 5.57
C GLN A 204 19.22 -3.66 4.22
N ARG A 205 18.54 -2.79 3.47
CA ARG A 205 18.05 -3.12 2.12
C ARG A 205 19.21 -3.31 1.15
N GLN A 206 20.20 -2.42 1.17
CA GLN A 206 21.39 -2.55 0.33
C GLN A 206 22.17 -3.83 0.67
N GLU A 207 22.34 -4.12 1.97
CA GLU A 207 22.96 -5.39 2.40
C GLU A 207 22.22 -6.63 1.85
N MET A 208 20.89 -6.63 1.87
CA MET A 208 20.11 -7.72 1.29
C MET A 208 20.26 -7.82 -0.23
N LYS A 209 20.30 -6.68 -0.91
CA LYS A 209 20.52 -6.62 -2.37
C LYS A 209 21.87 -7.23 -2.74
N ASP A 210 22.94 -6.83 -2.06
CA ASP A 210 24.30 -7.33 -2.31
C ASP A 210 24.39 -8.84 -2.02
N MET A 211 23.79 -9.28 -0.91
CA MET A 211 23.71 -10.71 -0.56
C MET A 211 22.96 -11.52 -1.64
N LEU A 212 21.80 -11.02 -2.11
CA LEU A 212 21.01 -11.68 -3.15
C LEU A 212 21.77 -11.75 -4.47
N HIS A 213 22.49 -10.70 -4.84
CA HIS A 213 23.30 -10.68 -6.05
C HIS A 213 24.38 -11.77 -6.04
N GLU A 214 25.11 -11.94 -4.93
CA GLU A 214 26.05 -13.05 -4.79
C GLU A 214 25.35 -14.41 -4.74
N PHE A 215 24.18 -14.49 -4.11
CA PHE A 215 23.39 -15.72 -4.06
C PHE A 215 22.95 -16.17 -5.46
N TYR A 216 22.52 -15.24 -6.32
CA TYR A 216 22.08 -15.54 -7.69
C TYR A 216 23.22 -15.98 -8.61
N LYS A 217 24.46 -15.54 -8.37
CA LYS A 217 25.63 -16.10 -9.09
C LYS A 217 25.79 -17.59 -8.84
N LYS A 218 25.53 -18.04 -7.61
CA LYS A 218 25.60 -19.47 -7.23
C LYS A 218 24.35 -20.24 -7.63
N TYR A 219 23.18 -19.63 -7.56
CA TYR A 219 21.89 -20.24 -7.88
C TYR A 219 21.09 -19.36 -8.86
N PRO A 220 21.38 -19.42 -10.17
CA PRO A 220 20.80 -18.49 -11.15
C PRO A 220 19.27 -18.52 -11.22
N MET A 221 18.66 -19.69 -10.99
CA MET A 221 17.20 -19.84 -11.01
C MET A 221 16.51 -19.30 -9.76
N ALA A 222 17.25 -19.02 -8.68
CA ALA A 222 16.65 -18.60 -7.42
C ALA A 222 15.87 -17.28 -7.56
N ARG A 223 16.30 -16.36 -8.42
CA ARG A 223 15.61 -15.09 -8.67
C ARG A 223 14.16 -15.31 -9.12
N TYR A 224 13.96 -16.19 -10.11
CA TYR A 224 12.64 -16.52 -10.64
C TYR A 224 11.83 -17.35 -9.64
N ASN A 225 12.48 -18.28 -8.93
CA ASN A 225 11.81 -19.08 -7.90
C ASN A 225 11.34 -18.22 -6.71
N PHE A 226 12.13 -17.22 -6.30
CA PHE A 226 11.74 -16.28 -5.25
C PHE A 226 10.59 -15.40 -5.69
N GLN A 227 10.58 -14.90 -6.93
CA GLN A 227 9.40 -14.19 -7.46
C GLN A 227 8.15 -15.08 -7.44
N ASN A 228 8.26 -16.32 -7.95
CA ASN A 228 7.13 -17.27 -7.98
C ASN A 228 6.62 -17.60 -6.57
N MET A 229 7.53 -17.73 -5.60
CA MET A 229 7.19 -17.98 -4.19
C MET A 229 6.31 -16.88 -3.60
N LEU A 230 6.37 -15.64 -4.09
CA LEU A 230 5.55 -14.52 -3.58
C LEU A 230 4.06 -14.67 -3.90
N SER A 231 3.68 -15.48 -4.88
CA SER A 231 2.29 -15.66 -5.33
C SER A 231 1.80 -17.12 -5.30
N ASN A 232 2.65 -18.08 -4.92
CA ASN A 232 2.32 -19.50 -4.92
C ASN A 232 1.72 -19.95 -3.58
N GLU A 233 0.47 -19.55 -3.32
CA GLU A 233 -0.21 -19.86 -2.05
C GLU A 233 -0.47 -21.36 -1.85
N GLU A 234 -0.66 -22.11 -2.94
CA GLU A 234 -0.98 -23.54 -2.89
C GLU A 234 0.15 -24.41 -2.30
N GLN A 235 1.40 -23.94 -2.38
CA GLN A 235 2.58 -24.69 -1.93
C GLN A 235 3.17 -24.16 -0.61
N VAL A 236 2.38 -23.39 0.16
CA VAL A 236 2.81 -22.88 1.47
C VAL A 236 2.62 -23.96 2.55
N GLU A 237 3.69 -24.68 2.90
CA GLU A 237 3.70 -25.69 3.97
C GLU A 237 4.57 -25.24 5.16
N LEU A 238 3.92 -24.71 6.21
CA LEU A 238 4.58 -24.25 7.44
C LEU A 238 4.10 -25.05 8.67
N TRP A 239 4.88 -25.05 9.75
CA TRP A 239 4.53 -25.79 10.96
C TRP A 239 3.26 -25.26 11.64
N HIS A 240 2.28 -26.14 11.84
CA HIS A 240 1.08 -25.88 12.62
C HIS A 240 1.28 -26.33 14.07
N LYS A 241 1.32 -25.37 15.01
CA LYS A 241 1.42 -25.67 16.44
C LYS A 241 0.06 -26.09 16.99
N THR A 242 -0.13 -27.38 17.28
CA THR A 242 -1.38 -27.95 17.85
C THR A 242 -1.75 -27.33 19.21
N THR A 243 -0.76 -26.89 19.98
CA THR A 243 -0.93 -26.33 21.33
C THR A 243 -0.95 -24.80 21.37
N ALA A 244 -0.59 -24.14 20.27
CA ALA A 244 -0.83 -22.71 20.17
C ALA A 244 -2.35 -22.56 20.11
N ARG A 245 -2.96 -22.08 21.19
CA ARG A 245 -4.24 -21.40 21.09
C ARG A 245 -4.02 -20.28 20.09
N VAL A 246 -4.26 -20.57 18.82
CA VAL A 246 -4.40 -19.56 17.79
C VAL A 246 -5.58 -18.75 18.31
N ALA A 247 -5.27 -17.63 18.96
CA ALA A 247 -6.21 -16.56 19.07
C ALA A 247 -6.50 -16.21 17.62
N LYS A 248 -7.50 -16.87 17.02
CA LYS A 248 -8.05 -16.52 15.72
C LYS A 248 -8.21 -15.00 15.83
N ARG A 249 -7.43 -14.25 15.04
CA ARG A 249 -7.70 -12.83 14.87
C ARG A 249 -9.18 -12.76 14.52
N ASN A 250 -9.96 -12.09 15.37
CA ASN A 250 -11.42 -12.18 15.46
C ASN A 250 -12.19 -11.71 14.19
N HIS A 251 -11.54 -11.61 13.03
CA HIS A 251 -12.17 -11.14 11.80
C HIS A 251 -13.11 -12.17 11.17
N ASP A 252 -12.89 -13.48 11.36
CA ASP A 252 -13.73 -14.54 10.77
C ASP A 252 -14.61 -15.30 11.77
N LYS A 253 -14.76 -14.83 13.02
CA LYS A 253 -15.83 -15.39 13.86
C LYS A 253 -17.15 -14.79 13.36
N PRO A 254 -18.11 -15.61 12.91
CA PRO A 254 -19.43 -15.08 12.57
C PRO A 254 -20.02 -14.41 13.81
N MET A 255 -20.73 -13.29 13.59
CA MET A 255 -21.42 -12.62 14.67
C MET A 255 -22.60 -13.50 15.10
N GLN A 256 -22.58 -13.96 16.36
CA GLN A 256 -23.68 -14.73 16.92
C GLN A 256 -24.70 -13.77 17.53
N ILE A 257 -25.96 -13.86 17.13
CA ILE A 257 -27.04 -13.10 17.76
C ILE A 257 -27.42 -13.78 19.07
N LEU A 258 -27.37 -13.03 20.17
CA LEU A 258 -27.68 -13.50 21.52
C LEU A 258 -29.06 -13.06 22.00
N LEU A 259 -29.47 -11.85 21.61
CA LEU A 259 -30.78 -11.27 21.89
C LEU A 259 -31.26 -10.50 20.67
N GLU A 260 -32.56 -10.50 20.44
CA GLU A 260 -33.22 -9.76 19.38
C GLU A 260 -34.52 -9.16 19.92
N GLU A 261 -34.66 -7.85 19.77
CA GLU A 261 -35.85 -7.08 20.14
C GLU A 261 -36.17 -6.12 18.98
N GLN A 262 -37.23 -6.42 18.23
CA GLN A 262 -37.65 -5.63 17.06
C GLN A 262 -36.52 -5.48 16.02
N ASP A 263 -36.04 -4.27 15.78
CA ASP A 263 -34.97 -3.90 14.84
C ASP A 263 -33.57 -3.87 15.49
N LEU A 264 -33.47 -4.21 16.78
CA LEU A 264 -32.24 -4.23 17.56
C LEU A 264 -31.79 -5.66 17.86
N GLN A 265 -30.48 -5.90 17.76
CA GLN A 265 -29.89 -7.18 18.16
C GLN A 265 -28.64 -6.98 19.00
N LEU A 266 -28.44 -7.87 19.97
CA LEU A 266 -27.16 -8.04 20.66
C LEU A 266 -26.36 -9.14 19.97
N GLY A 267 -25.32 -8.76 19.25
CA GLY A 267 -24.36 -9.69 18.64
C GLY A 267 -23.13 -9.91 19.50
N GLN A 268 -22.57 -11.12 19.47
CA GLN A 268 -21.26 -11.43 20.04
C GLN A 268 -20.31 -11.94 18.96
N ARG A 269 -19.11 -11.37 18.90
CA ARG A 269 -18.03 -11.85 18.04
C ARG A 269 -16.76 -12.06 18.87
N GLY A 270 -16.43 -13.32 19.10
CA GLY A 270 -15.33 -13.68 19.99
C GLY A 270 -15.65 -13.28 21.44
N ARG A 271 -14.87 -12.36 22.01
CA ARG A 271 -15.10 -11.84 23.37
C ARG A 271 -15.85 -10.51 23.38
N HIS A 272 -16.15 -9.92 22.23
CA HIS A 272 -16.74 -8.59 22.18
C HIS A 272 -18.23 -8.66 21.87
N PHE A 273 -18.98 -7.76 22.48
CA PHE A 273 -20.41 -7.57 22.26
C PHE A 273 -20.65 -6.35 21.38
N PHE A 274 -21.70 -6.44 20.56
CA PHE A 274 -22.08 -5.42 19.59
C PHE A 274 -23.58 -5.22 19.64
N LEU A 275 -24.02 -3.97 19.69
CA LEU A 275 -25.39 -3.60 19.39
C LEU A 275 -25.52 -3.45 17.86
N ILE A 276 -26.49 -4.15 17.28
CA ILE A 276 -26.79 -4.11 15.84
C ILE A 276 -28.13 -3.39 15.69
N TYR A 277 -28.20 -2.45 14.75
CA TYR A 277 -29.39 -1.61 14.54
C TYR A 277 -29.47 -1.14 13.08
N SER A 278 -30.67 -0.72 12.66
CA SER A 278 -30.89 -0.05 11.37
C SER A 278 -31.05 1.46 11.59
N PRO A 279 -30.20 2.32 11.00
CA PRO A 279 -30.41 3.77 11.07
C PRO A 279 -31.69 4.18 10.35
N LYS A 280 -32.38 5.21 10.87
CA LYS A 280 -33.63 5.72 10.26
C LYS A 280 -33.50 6.10 8.78
N GLN A 281 -32.34 6.62 8.38
CA GLN A 281 -32.08 7.08 7.01
C GLN A 281 -31.86 5.92 6.03
N LEU A 282 -31.48 4.74 6.52
CA LEU A 282 -31.15 3.56 5.73
C LEU A 282 -31.70 2.30 6.45
N PRO A 283 -33.03 2.13 6.50
CA PRO A 283 -33.67 1.07 7.30
C PRO A 283 -33.26 -0.35 6.87
N ASP A 284 -32.89 -0.52 5.60
CA ASP A 284 -32.46 -1.79 5.02
C ASP A 284 -30.99 -2.14 5.32
N LEU A 285 -30.20 -1.19 5.86
CA LEU A 285 -28.79 -1.37 6.15
C LEU A 285 -28.56 -1.55 7.66
N ARG A 286 -27.97 -2.69 8.05
CA ARG A 286 -27.66 -2.97 9.46
C ARG A 286 -26.26 -2.49 9.83
N HIS A 287 -26.17 -1.66 10.87
CA HIS A 287 -24.94 -1.17 11.48
C HIS A 287 -24.65 -1.92 12.78
N HIS A 288 -23.38 -1.90 13.24
CA HIS A 288 -23.00 -2.48 14.53
C HIS A 288 -22.05 -1.58 15.31
N LYS A 289 -22.33 -1.35 16.61
CA LYS A 289 -21.47 -0.62 17.56
C LYS A 289 -21.01 -1.55 18.66
N LYS A 290 -19.71 -1.55 18.96
CA LYS A 290 -19.15 -2.33 20.08
C LYS A 290 -19.61 -1.73 21.41
N ILE A 291 -20.06 -2.59 22.34
CA ILE A 291 -20.54 -2.17 23.66
C ILE A 291 -19.67 -2.76 24.79
N PRO A 292 -19.62 -2.12 25.97
CA PRO A 292 -18.94 -2.66 27.16
C PRO A 292 -19.55 -3.99 27.63
N HIS A 293 -18.73 -4.83 28.27
CA HIS A 293 -19.20 -6.09 28.88
C HIS A 293 -20.27 -5.88 29.95
N SER A 294 -20.09 -4.85 30.79
CA SER A 294 -21.04 -4.51 31.86
C SER A 294 -22.45 -4.24 31.35
N ASP A 295 -22.57 -3.68 30.14
CA ASP A 295 -23.85 -3.33 29.55
C ASP A 295 -24.46 -4.55 28.86
N ALA A 296 -23.64 -5.34 28.17
CA ALA A 296 -24.05 -6.63 27.62
C ALA A 296 -24.59 -7.57 28.71
N ASP A 297 -23.96 -7.60 29.89
CA ASP A 297 -24.39 -8.44 31.01
C ASP A 297 -25.75 -7.98 31.58
N LYS A 298 -26.01 -6.67 31.64
CA LYS A 298 -27.32 -6.11 32.03
C LYS A 298 -28.41 -6.46 31.02
N LEU A 299 -28.10 -6.38 29.72
CA LEU A 299 -29.01 -6.78 28.64
C LEU A 299 -29.34 -8.28 28.70
N LEU A 300 -28.31 -9.13 28.85
CA LEU A 300 -28.47 -10.59 28.94
C LEU A 300 -29.23 -11.03 30.20
N SER A 301 -29.07 -10.31 31.31
CA SER A 301 -29.79 -10.56 32.56
C SER A 301 -31.17 -9.88 32.63
N LYS A 302 -31.61 -9.21 31.56
CA LYS A 302 -32.89 -8.47 31.46
C LYS A 302 -33.04 -7.37 32.52
N GLN A 303 -31.94 -6.83 33.03
CA GLN A 303 -31.94 -5.64 33.89
C GLN A 303 -32.12 -4.35 33.08
N LEU A 304 -31.89 -4.43 31.77
CA LEU A 304 -32.04 -3.35 30.80
C LEU A 304 -32.55 -3.97 29.48
N THR A 305 -33.42 -3.26 28.76
CA THR A 305 -33.88 -3.69 27.41
C THR A 305 -32.95 -3.16 26.32
N LEU A 306 -32.96 -3.75 25.12
CA LEU A 306 -32.17 -3.22 24.00
C LEU A 306 -32.67 -1.84 23.59
N HIS A 307 -33.98 -1.61 23.70
CA HIS A 307 -34.58 -0.31 23.43
C HIS A 307 -34.09 0.76 24.41
N ASP A 308 -34.17 0.52 25.71
CA ASP A 308 -33.71 1.49 26.73
C ASP A 308 -32.21 1.77 26.62
N TYR A 309 -31.41 0.75 26.30
CA TYR A 309 -29.99 0.93 26.04
C TYR A 309 -29.74 1.77 24.78
N MET A 310 -30.47 1.52 23.70
CA MET A 310 -30.38 2.32 22.48
C MET A 310 -30.71 3.79 22.74
N GLU A 311 -31.80 4.08 23.46
CA GLU A 311 -32.15 5.45 23.88
C GLU A 311 -30.99 6.13 24.63
N SER A 312 -30.29 5.40 25.50
CA SER A 312 -29.18 5.94 26.30
C SER A 312 -27.95 6.33 25.48
N ILE A 313 -27.79 5.83 24.25
CA ILE A 313 -26.61 6.07 23.40
C ILE A 313 -26.91 6.77 22.07
N LYS A 314 -28.16 7.20 21.82
CA LYS A 314 -28.56 7.89 20.58
C LYS A 314 -27.71 9.12 20.26
N ALA A 315 -27.34 9.89 21.29
CA ALA A 315 -26.51 11.09 21.14
C ALA A 315 -25.09 10.78 20.61
N GLU A 316 -24.56 9.58 20.86
CA GLU A 316 -23.23 9.18 20.38
C GLU A 316 -23.26 8.52 18.98
N LEU A 317 -24.46 8.20 18.49
CA LEU A 317 -24.66 7.41 17.28
C LEU A 317 -25.21 8.23 16.11
N ASP A 318 -25.44 9.53 16.28
CA ASP A 318 -26.11 10.41 15.30
C ASP A 318 -27.44 9.81 14.79
N LEU A 319 -28.25 9.24 15.70
CA LEU A 319 -29.52 8.52 15.41
C LEU A 319 -30.81 9.29 15.73
#